data_AF-A0A9X9QAX7-F1
#
_entry.id   AF-A0A9X9QAX7-F1
#
_cell.length_a   1.000
_cell.length_b   1.000
_cell.length_c   1.000
_cell.angle_alpha   90.00
_cell.angle_beta   90.00
_cell.angle_gamma   90.00
#
_symmetry.space_group_name_H-M   'P 1'
#
loop_
_entity.id
_entity.type
_entity.pdbx_description
1 polymer ?
#
loop_
_entity_poly.entity_id
_entity_poly.type
_entity_poly.pdbx_seq_one_letter_code
_entity_poly.pdbx_strand_id
1 'polypeptide(L)'
;MAAYLETMNITLKQQLIKVYEKYGYHISKTSYFLCYDPSTIKSIFERLRNFDSPKEYPKFCGTFAILHIRDVTTGYDSSQPNKKSVLPVSKNSQMITFTFQNGCVATLRTSGTEPKIKYYAEMCASPEQSDTAFLEEELRKLIEALIENFLEPSKNGLIWRSV
;
A
#
# COMPACT_ATOMS: atom_id res chain seq x y z
N MET A 1 27.34 6.22 4.12
CA MET A 1 26.45 6.99 5.03
C MET A 1 27.02 7.01 6.45
N ALA A 2 27.18 5.87 7.14
CA ALA A 2 27.69 5.86 8.52
C ALA A 2 29.03 6.60 8.71
N ALA A 3 30.04 6.30 7.88
CA ALA A 3 31.34 6.99 7.91
C ALA A 3 31.26 8.50 7.62
N TYR A 4 30.26 8.96 6.87
CA TYR A 4 30.04 10.39 6.61
C TYR A 4 29.35 11.10 7.78
N LEU A 5 28.44 10.40 8.48
CA LEU A 5 27.80 10.95 9.67
C LEU A 5 28.77 11.02 10.86
N GLU A 6 29.73 10.10 10.93
CA GLU A 6 30.84 10.15 11.88
C GLU A 6 31.69 11.42 11.69
N THR A 7 32.04 11.80 10.45
CA THR A 7 32.78 13.05 10.21
C THR A 7 32.00 14.30 10.61
N MET A 8 30.67 14.20 10.69
CA MET A 8 29.77 15.24 11.17
C MET A 8 29.41 15.11 12.66
N ASN A 9 29.94 14.09 13.36
CA ASN A 9 29.65 13.76 14.75
C ASN A 9 28.14 13.67 15.07
N ILE A 10 27.35 13.10 14.15
CA ILE A 10 25.91 12.87 14.34
C ILE A 10 25.56 11.40 14.20
N THR A 11 24.56 10.97 14.97
CA THR A 11 24.04 9.60 14.91
C THR A 11 23.11 9.42 13.71
N LEU A 12 22.93 8.16 13.29
CA LEU A 12 21.91 7.79 12.29
C LEU A 12 20.50 8.26 12.69
N LYS A 13 20.15 8.17 13.99
CA LYS A 13 18.86 8.62 14.51
C LYS A 13 18.69 10.14 14.33
N GLN A 14 19.71 10.93 14.67
CA GLN A 14 19.68 12.38 14.47
C GLN A 14 19.58 12.75 12.98
N GLN A 15 20.29 12.03 12.11
CA GLN A 15 20.17 12.24 10.68
C GLN A 15 18.77 11.90 10.16
N LEU A 16 18.16 10.83 10.65
CA LEU A 16 16.78 10.46 10.31
C LEU A 16 15.78 11.55 10.75
N ILE A 17 15.93 12.08 11.97
CA ILE A 17 15.10 13.20 12.46
C ILE A 17 15.24 14.40 11.53
N LYS A 18 16.46 14.79 11.13
CA LYS A 18 16.68 15.88 10.18
C LYS A 18 16.02 15.66 8.82
N VAL A 19 15.95 14.41 8.35
CA VAL A 19 15.24 14.06 7.11
C VAL A 19 13.74 14.24 7.30
N TYR A 20 13.18 13.81 8.44
CA TYR A 20 11.77 14.01 8.75
C TYR A 20 11.40 15.49 8.92
N GLU A 21 12.23 16.28 9.58
CA GLU A 21 12.03 17.74 9.71
C GLU A 21 12.01 18.43 8.34
N LYS A 22 12.79 17.92 7.39
CA LYS A 22 12.91 18.53 6.05
C LYS A 22 11.81 18.10 5.08
N TYR A 23 11.41 16.83 5.11
CA TYR A 23 10.53 16.24 4.09
C TYR A 23 9.20 15.72 4.65
N GLY A 24 9.00 15.80 5.96
CA GLY A 24 7.84 15.25 6.64
C GLY A 24 8.11 13.86 7.22
N TYR A 25 7.27 13.47 8.19
CA TYR A 25 7.38 12.16 8.83
C TYR A 25 6.82 11.07 7.90
N HIS A 26 7.62 10.04 7.66
CA HIS A 26 7.20 8.88 6.86
C HIS A 26 6.99 7.67 7.77
N ILE A 27 5.78 7.14 7.75
CA ILE A 27 5.43 5.87 8.38
C ILE A 27 5.07 4.84 7.32
N SER A 28 5.50 3.61 7.56
CA SER A 28 5.18 2.48 6.70
C SER A 28 4.92 1.25 7.56
N LYS A 29 3.90 0.49 7.19
CA LYS A 29 3.51 -0.78 7.78
C LYS A 29 3.32 -1.78 6.65
N THR A 30 3.95 -2.93 6.80
CA THR A 30 3.81 -4.03 5.84
C THR A 30 3.53 -5.31 6.59
N SER A 31 2.66 -6.14 6.02
CA SER A 31 2.40 -7.48 6.51
C SER A 31 1.90 -8.34 5.36
N TYR A 32 1.53 -9.58 5.67
CA TYR A 32 1.07 -10.52 4.67
C TYR A 32 0.06 -11.52 5.23
N PHE A 33 -0.73 -12.05 4.31
CA PHE A 33 -1.61 -13.17 4.52
C PHE A 33 -1.11 -14.37 3.74
N LEU A 34 -1.25 -15.57 4.32
CA LEU A 34 -1.06 -16.82 3.60
C LEU A 34 -2.37 -17.18 2.87
N CYS A 35 -2.25 -17.52 1.59
CA CYS A 35 -3.32 -18.00 0.73
C CYS A 35 -2.79 -19.15 -0.12
N TYR A 36 -3.09 -20.38 0.28
CA TYR A 36 -2.58 -21.59 -0.37
C TYR A 36 -3.34 -21.94 -1.65
N ASP A 37 -4.53 -21.38 -1.84
CA ASP A 37 -5.31 -21.53 -3.06
C ASP A 37 -5.05 -20.37 -4.04
N PRO A 38 -4.40 -20.61 -5.19
CA PRO A 38 -4.16 -19.59 -6.20
C PRO A 38 -5.45 -19.03 -6.82
N SER A 39 -6.54 -19.81 -6.84
CA SER A 39 -7.81 -19.38 -7.43
C SER A 39 -8.49 -18.31 -6.59
N THR A 40 -8.42 -18.43 -5.26
CA THR A 40 -8.81 -17.38 -4.32
C THR A 40 -8.04 -16.08 -4.55
N ILE A 41 -6.71 -16.13 -4.69
CA ILE A 41 -5.90 -14.94 -5.00
C ILE A 41 -6.42 -14.28 -6.28
N LYS A 42 -6.59 -15.07 -7.34
CA LYS A 42 -7.09 -14.57 -8.63
C LYS A 42 -8.47 -13.90 -8.46
N SER A 43 -9.38 -14.56 -7.75
CA SER A 43 -10.73 -14.06 -7.46
C SER A 43 -10.71 -12.72 -6.72
N ILE A 44 -9.88 -12.56 -5.69
CA ILE A 44 -9.74 -11.30 -4.94
C ILE A 44 -9.33 -10.16 -5.88
N PHE A 45 -8.28 -10.35 -6.67
CA PHE A 45 -7.79 -9.30 -7.57
C PHE A 45 -8.74 -9.06 -8.75
N GLU A 46 -9.44 -10.08 -9.25
CA GLU A 46 -10.49 -9.91 -10.27
C GLU A 46 -11.68 -9.14 -9.73
N ARG A 47 -12.10 -9.39 -8.49
CA ARG A 47 -13.13 -8.58 -7.81
C ARG A 47 -12.72 -7.13 -7.70
N LEU A 48 -11.48 -6.84 -7.29
CA LEU A 48 -10.98 -5.46 -7.20
C LEU A 48 -10.95 -4.72 -8.54
N ARG A 49 -10.84 -5.44 -9.66
CA ARG A 49 -10.87 -4.88 -11.03
C ARG A 49 -12.26 -4.74 -11.62
N ASN A 50 -13.25 -5.39 -11.01
CA ASN A 50 -14.64 -5.42 -11.45
C ASN A 50 -15.55 -5.19 -10.24
N PHE A 51 -15.27 -4.12 -9.50
CA PHE A 51 -15.77 -3.93 -8.14
C PHE A 51 -17.29 -3.70 -8.13
N ASP A 52 -17.74 -2.61 -8.74
CA ASP A 52 -19.18 -2.30 -8.91
C ASP A 52 -19.65 -2.63 -10.34
N SER A 53 -18.77 -2.52 -11.32
CA SER A 53 -19.05 -2.80 -12.73
C SER A 53 -17.81 -3.37 -13.46
N PRO A 54 -17.98 -4.00 -14.64
CA PRO A 54 -16.87 -4.55 -15.39
C PRO A 54 -15.78 -3.51 -15.69
N LYS A 55 -14.52 -3.84 -15.36
CA LYS A 55 -13.34 -2.97 -15.51
C LYS A 55 -13.39 -1.68 -14.69
N GLU A 56 -14.20 -1.65 -13.62
CA GLU A 56 -14.24 -0.54 -12.66
C GLU A 56 -13.56 -0.96 -11.35
N TYR A 57 -12.61 -0.14 -10.91
CA TYR A 57 -11.92 -0.30 -9.63
C TYR A 57 -12.68 0.43 -8.50
N PRO A 58 -12.50 0.05 -7.22
CA PRO A 58 -13.18 0.69 -6.10
C PRO A 58 -12.86 2.18 -6.01
N LYS A 59 -13.87 3.00 -5.71
CA LYS A 59 -13.70 4.45 -5.43
C LYS A 59 -13.42 4.73 -3.96
N PHE A 60 -13.78 3.79 -3.08
CA PHE A 60 -13.60 3.88 -1.64
C PHE A 60 -13.08 2.56 -1.09
N CYS A 61 -12.31 2.65 0.00
CA CYS A 61 -11.93 1.52 0.84
C CYS A 61 -12.48 1.79 2.25
N GLY A 62 -13.63 1.22 2.58
CA GLY A 62 -14.38 1.64 3.77
C GLY A 62 -14.74 3.13 3.67
N THR A 63 -14.30 3.94 4.64
CA THR A 63 -14.51 5.39 4.65
C THR A 63 -13.46 6.18 3.86
N PHE A 64 -12.38 5.55 3.40
CA PHE A 64 -11.27 6.22 2.74
C PHE A 64 -11.50 6.35 1.24
N ALA A 65 -11.57 7.59 0.75
CA ALA A 65 -11.69 7.90 -0.67
C ALA A 65 -10.38 7.64 -1.43
N ILE A 66 -10.47 6.94 -2.55
CA ILE A 66 -9.33 6.64 -3.41
C ILE A 66 -9.18 7.76 -4.44
N LEU A 67 -7.99 8.36 -4.49
CA LEU A 67 -7.63 9.40 -5.44
C LEU A 67 -7.11 8.79 -6.74
N HIS A 68 -6.15 7.87 -6.65
CA HIS A 68 -5.57 7.21 -7.82
C HIS A 68 -5.38 5.71 -7.59
N ILE A 69 -5.41 4.95 -8.68
CA ILE A 69 -5.20 3.51 -8.70
C ILE A 69 -4.23 3.20 -9.82
N ARG A 70 -3.19 2.44 -9.48
CA ARG A 70 -2.25 1.86 -10.43
C ARG A 70 -2.26 0.36 -10.29
N ASP A 71 -2.60 -0.32 -11.37
CA ASP A 71 -2.51 -1.78 -11.49
C ASP A 71 -1.46 -2.11 -12.56
N VAL A 72 -0.26 -2.50 -12.12
CA VAL A 72 0.82 -2.87 -13.04
C VAL A 72 0.66 -4.29 -13.61
N THR A 73 -0.31 -5.07 -13.13
CA THR A 73 -0.67 -6.37 -13.72
C THR A 73 -1.41 -6.17 -15.04
N THR A 74 -2.32 -5.19 -15.09
CA THR A 74 -3.11 -4.83 -16.29
C THR A 74 -2.50 -3.68 -17.07
N GLY A 75 -1.63 -2.88 -16.45
CA GLY A 75 -1.08 -1.65 -17.01
C GLY A 75 -2.01 -0.46 -16.87
N TYR A 76 -2.99 -0.50 -15.97
CA TYR A 76 -3.89 0.60 -15.67
C TYR A 76 -3.25 1.59 -14.69
N ASP A 77 -3.41 2.89 -14.94
CA ASP A 77 -3.02 3.94 -13.97
C ASP A 77 -3.93 5.16 -14.12
N SER A 78 -4.82 5.39 -13.15
CA SER A 78 -5.77 6.50 -13.20
C SER A 78 -5.16 7.89 -12.98
N SER A 79 -3.89 7.97 -12.55
CA SER A 79 -3.15 9.25 -12.47
C SER A 79 -2.66 9.75 -13.83
N GLN A 80 -2.66 8.87 -14.85
CA GLN A 80 -2.14 9.18 -16.17
C GLN A 80 -3.27 9.63 -17.13
N PRO A 81 -3.03 10.61 -18.02
CA PRO A 81 -4.05 11.13 -18.93
C PRO A 81 -4.73 10.06 -19.81
N ASN A 82 -3.97 9.05 -20.23
CA ASN A 82 -4.46 7.94 -21.06
C ASN A 82 -4.89 6.71 -20.25
N LYS A 83 -4.92 6.81 -18.92
CA LYS A 83 -5.17 5.72 -17.95
C LYS A 83 -4.21 4.52 -18.07
N LYS A 84 -3.01 4.71 -18.62
CA LYS A 84 -1.99 3.66 -18.78
C LYS A 84 -0.80 3.91 -17.87
N SER A 85 -0.37 2.85 -17.19
CA SER A 85 0.84 2.84 -16.38
C SER A 85 2.08 3.09 -17.24
N VAL A 86 2.95 3.98 -16.78
CA VAL A 86 4.31 4.17 -17.32
C VAL A 86 5.28 3.08 -16.88
N LEU A 87 4.93 2.32 -15.83
CA LEU A 87 5.72 1.21 -15.33
C LEU A 87 5.47 -0.07 -16.17
N PRO A 88 6.47 -0.96 -16.30
CA PRO A 88 6.33 -2.21 -17.04
C PRO A 88 5.18 -3.08 -16.55
N VAL A 89 4.40 -3.63 -17.48
CA VAL A 89 3.28 -4.51 -17.17
C VAL A 89 3.79 -5.90 -16.77
N SER A 90 3.39 -6.36 -15.59
CA SER A 90 3.75 -7.67 -15.03
C SER A 90 2.53 -8.58 -14.93
N LYS A 91 2.05 -9.11 -16.07
CA LYS A 91 0.81 -9.91 -16.14
C LYS A 91 0.76 -11.12 -15.20
N ASN A 92 1.93 -11.66 -14.85
CA ASN A 92 2.07 -12.85 -14.00
C ASN A 92 2.19 -12.51 -12.50
N SER A 93 2.21 -11.23 -12.12
CA SER A 93 2.27 -10.78 -10.72
C SER A 93 1.12 -9.83 -10.44
N GLN A 94 0.28 -10.19 -9.48
CA GLN A 94 -0.83 -9.35 -9.05
C GLN A 94 -0.25 -8.19 -8.22
N MET A 95 -0.45 -6.95 -8.65
CA MET A 95 0.00 -5.76 -7.92
C MET A 95 -0.90 -4.57 -8.22
N ILE A 96 -1.57 -4.06 -7.19
CA ILE A 96 -2.42 -2.87 -7.26
C ILE A 96 -2.00 -1.91 -6.16
N THR A 97 -1.72 -0.67 -6.52
CA THR A 97 -1.44 0.44 -5.63
C THR A 97 -2.61 1.42 -5.63
N PHE A 98 -3.08 1.76 -4.44
CA PHE A 98 -4.12 2.74 -4.18
C PHE A 98 -3.48 3.96 -3.51
N THR A 99 -3.68 5.14 -4.09
CA THR A 99 -3.35 6.43 -3.49
C THR A 99 -4.65 7.04 -2.98
N PHE A 100 -4.71 7.37 -1.70
CA PHE A 100 -5.90 7.88 -1.04
C PHE A 100 -5.86 9.40 -0.90
N GLN A 101 -7.04 10.03 -0.79
CA GLN A 101 -7.15 11.49 -0.67
C GLN A 101 -6.49 12.05 0.59
N ASN A 102 -6.41 11.26 1.66
CA ASN A 102 -5.74 11.65 2.90
C ASN A 102 -4.20 11.53 2.83
N GLY A 103 -3.63 11.18 1.68
CA GLY A 103 -2.18 11.06 1.48
C GLY A 103 -1.59 9.67 1.78
N CYS A 104 -2.41 8.73 2.26
CA CYS A 104 -1.98 7.34 2.40
C CYS A 104 -1.78 6.69 1.02
N VAL A 105 -0.87 5.72 0.96
CA VAL A 105 -0.66 4.86 -0.20
C VAL A 105 -0.65 3.41 0.30
N ALA A 106 -1.46 2.55 -0.31
CA ALA A 106 -1.46 1.12 -0.02
C ALA A 106 -1.25 0.29 -1.29
N THR A 107 -0.34 -0.67 -1.24
CA THR A 107 -0.07 -1.61 -2.33
C THR A 107 -0.39 -3.02 -1.89
N LEU A 108 -1.27 -3.69 -2.61
CA LEU A 108 -1.50 -5.14 -2.51
C LEU A 108 -0.67 -5.84 -3.58
N ARG A 109 0.06 -6.90 -3.19
CA ARG A 109 0.92 -7.65 -4.11
C ARG A 109 0.94 -9.14 -3.79
N THR A 110 0.94 -10.00 -4.80
CA THR A 110 1.28 -11.42 -4.60
C THR A 110 2.79 -11.64 -4.53
N SER A 111 3.21 -12.60 -3.71
CA SER A 111 4.55 -13.17 -3.82
C SER A 111 4.61 -14.10 -5.04
N GLY A 112 5.68 -14.02 -5.82
CA GLY A 112 5.83 -14.83 -7.03
C GLY A 112 6.15 -16.31 -6.76
N THR A 113 6.75 -16.60 -5.60
CA THR A 113 7.23 -17.94 -5.23
C THR A 113 6.59 -18.49 -3.96
N GLU A 114 5.89 -17.64 -3.19
CA GLU A 114 5.28 -18.03 -1.92
C GLU A 114 3.76 -17.81 -1.99
N PRO A 115 2.96 -18.62 -1.27
CA PRO A 115 1.49 -18.49 -1.23
C PRO A 115 1.08 -17.30 -0.34
N LYS A 116 1.55 -16.08 -0.68
CA LYS A 116 1.42 -14.87 0.13
C LYS A 116 0.77 -13.74 -0.66
N ILE A 117 -0.18 -13.07 -0.02
CA ILE A 117 -0.65 -11.74 -0.41
C ILE A 117 -0.03 -10.76 0.58
N LYS A 118 0.84 -9.87 0.11
CA LYS A 118 1.48 -8.82 0.91
C LYS A 118 0.73 -7.52 0.74
N TYR A 119 0.65 -6.75 1.82
CA TYR A 119 0.28 -5.34 1.75
C TYR A 119 1.44 -4.47 2.23
N TYR A 120 1.57 -3.30 1.62
CA TYR A 120 2.47 -2.23 2.04
C TYR A 120 1.60 -0.98 2.14
N ALA A 121 1.42 -0.45 3.35
CA ALA A 121 0.68 0.76 3.57
C ALA A 121 1.62 1.80 4.16
N GLU A 122 1.64 3.00 3.58
CA GLU A 122 2.51 4.08 3.99
C GLU A 122 1.81 5.41 3.93
N MET A 123 2.31 6.35 4.73
CA MET A 123 1.83 7.72 4.76
C MET A 123 3.03 8.64 4.92
N CYS A 124 3.06 9.70 4.12
CA CYS A 124 4.02 10.78 4.24
C CYS A 124 3.26 12.02 4.70
N ALA A 125 3.59 12.51 5.88
CA ALA A 125 3.08 13.77 6.37
C ALA A 125 3.76 14.95 5.69
N SER A 126 3.14 16.13 5.72
CA SER A 126 3.88 17.35 5.37
C SER A 126 4.89 17.68 6.49
N PRO A 127 5.97 18.44 6.20
CA PRO A 127 6.96 18.85 7.21
C PRO A 127 6.34 19.56 8.43
N GLU A 128 5.19 20.21 8.26
CA GLU A 128 4.48 20.94 9.31
C GLU A 128 3.66 20.02 10.23
N GLN A 129 3.41 18.78 9.81
CA GLN A 129 2.64 17.80 10.58
C GLN A 129 3.58 16.88 11.36
N SER A 130 3.80 17.21 12.63
CA SER A 130 4.67 16.45 13.54
C SER A 130 3.92 15.48 14.46
N ASP A 131 2.58 15.40 14.39
CA ASP A 131 1.80 14.47 15.21
C ASP A 131 1.90 13.05 14.65
N THR A 132 2.94 12.33 15.09
CA THR A 132 3.18 10.95 14.67
C THR A 132 2.09 10.00 15.16
N ALA A 133 1.42 10.29 16.26
CA ALA A 133 0.36 9.44 16.80
C ALA A 133 -0.88 9.51 15.92
N PHE A 134 -1.25 10.70 15.46
CA PHE A 134 -2.32 10.88 14.47
C PHE A 134 -2.03 10.11 13.17
N LEU A 135 -0.80 10.22 12.64
CA LEU A 135 -0.41 9.51 11.42
C LEU A 135 -0.51 7.99 11.59
N GLU A 136 0.00 7.46 12.71
CA GLU A 136 -0.07 6.04 13.02
C GLU A 136 -1.51 5.53 13.16
N GLU A 137 -2.37 6.33 13.78
CA GLU A 137 -3.81 6.06 13.92
C GLU A 137 -4.51 5.99 12.56
N GLU A 138 -4.30 7.00 11.70
CA GLU A 138 -4.90 7.06 10.37
C GLU A 138 -4.41 5.91 9.47
N LEU A 139 -3.12 5.62 9.51
CA LEU A 139 -2.56 4.49 8.76
C LEU A 139 -3.14 3.16 9.26
N ARG A 140 -3.32 3.00 10.58
CA ARG A 140 -3.91 1.78 11.16
C ARG A 140 -5.36 1.58 10.69
N LYS A 141 -6.20 2.60 10.78
CA LYS A 141 -7.60 2.54 10.30
C LYS A 141 -7.67 2.21 8.81
N LEU A 142 -6.76 2.76 8.01
CA LEU A 142 -6.69 2.46 6.58
C LEU A 142 -6.30 0.99 6.33
N ILE A 143 -5.36 0.45 7.10
CA ILE A 143 -4.98 -0.97 7.02
C ILE A 143 -6.16 -1.86 7.40
N GLU A 144 -6.88 -1.53 8.47
CA GLU A 144 -8.09 -2.26 8.89
C GLU A 144 -9.13 -2.25 7.75
N ALA A 145 -9.43 -1.07 7.18
CA ALA A 145 -10.34 -0.95 6.05
C ALA A 145 -9.88 -1.76 4.83
N LEU A 146 -8.58 -1.74 4.51
CA LEU A 146 -7.99 -2.51 3.41
C LEU A 146 -8.16 -4.02 3.63
N ILE A 147 -7.89 -4.48 4.85
CA ILE A 147 -8.03 -5.89 5.21
C ILE A 147 -9.50 -6.31 5.10
N GLU A 148 -10.41 -5.57 5.72
CA GLU A 148 -11.82 -5.93 5.80
C GLU A 148 -12.53 -5.86 4.45
N ASN A 149 -12.33 -4.79 3.69
CA ASN A 149 -13.11 -4.53 2.46
C ASN A 149 -12.48 -5.17 1.21
N PHE A 150 -11.14 -5.21 1.13
CA PHE A 150 -10.44 -5.66 -0.07
C PHE A 150 -9.89 -7.08 0.05
N LEU A 151 -9.34 -7.46 1.20
CA LEU A 151 -8.82 -8.81 1.38
C LEU A 151 -9.88 -9.78 1.90
N GLU A 152 -10.88 -9.30 2.65
CA GLU A 152 -11.95 -10.08 3.31
C GLU A 152 -11.43 -11.43 3.87
N PRO A 153 -10.45 -11.46 4.81
CA PRO A 153 -9.74 -12.68 5.20
C PRO A 153 -10.64 -13.85 5.60
N SER A 154 -11.68 -13.59 6.39
CA SER A 154 -12.60 -14.63 6.87
C SER A 154 -13.38 -15.28 5.73
N LYS A 155 -13.78 -14.50 4.72
CA LYS A 155 -14.52 -14.97 3.54
C LYS A 155 -13.62 -15.74 2.59
N ASN A 156 -12.37 -15.29 2.44
CA ASN A 156 -11.40 -15.84 1.51
C ASN A 156 -10.45 -16.87 2.15
N GLY A 157 -10.68 -17.26 3.41
CA GLY A 157 -9.83 -18.23 4.11
C GLY A 157 -8.37 -17.80 4.26
N LEU A 158 -8.10 -16.49 4.32
CA LEU A 158 -6.74 -15.96 4.42
C LEU A 158 -6.24 -16.07 5.86
N ILE A 159 -5.02 -16.57 6.03
CA ILE A 159 -4.42 -16.73 7.36
C ILE A 159 -3.48 -15.56 7.62
N TRP A 160 -3.81 -14.73 8.61
CA TRP A 160 -2.93 -13.65 9.04
C TRP A 160 -1.74 -14.22 9.82
N ARG A 161 -0.53 -13.96 9.33
CA ARG A 161 0.69 -14.06 10.13
C ARG A 161 1.07 -12.65 10.58
N SER A 162 0.55 -12.23 11.73
CA SER A 162 1.18 -11.13 12.45
C SER A 162 2.59 -11.59 12.81
N VAL A 163 3.61 -10.83 12.39
CA VAL A 163 4.97 -10.99 12.91
C VAL A 163 5.08 -10.14 14.16
#